data_AF-A0A1G6WQV8-F1
#
_entry.id   AF-A0A1G6WQV8-F1
#
_cell.length_a   1.000
_cell.length_b   1.000
_cell.length_c   1.000
_cell.angle_alpha   90.00
_cell.angle_beta   90.00
_cell.angle_gamma   90.00
#
_symmetry.space_group_name_H-M   'P 1'
#
loop_
_entity.id
_entity.type
_entity.pdbx_description
1 polymer ?
#
loop_
_entity_poly.entity_id
_entity_poly.type
_entity_poly.pdbx_seq_one_letter_code
_entity_poly.pdbx_strand_id
1 'polypeptide(L)'
;MSTKTLLNILQLAYSPISNYDFAVIKDDKLIKGYMNKASIYAIVQRPVLTFQNLDVDKTNPIDPFLTFEIHQQGNKEILTGRLRIYQRNFGADKDQGIYIAVTHTYPKPNDEEPSFPFFNVANFIFKTAKQDVIWLSPEKLIYHYLRDTIEVDIFGNIPTLLKYQVYYVGKSTEQDIVERLTGHSHLQDILSLERPLHYGTLPTDEIAILFFEFQENFNIASVGEEDGEEEMQEMVDLIMGRTSIDDKAIYLDAEKALINVLKPKHNRQLYNNYPKSADGLYKHNLNLLTYSLYDPLTLMYSDGEISGDPNYLGADRIVIENGSNLYIEKFKK
;
A
#
# COMPACT_ATOMS: atom_id res chain seq x y z
N MET A 1 15.64 -5.93 -35.33
CA MET A 1 16.25 -5.16 -34.25
C MET A 1 15.86 -5.75 -32.92
N SER A 2 16.84 -5.87 -32.02
CA SER A 2 16.62 -6.26 -30.63
C SER A 2 15.61 -5.39 -29.90
N THR A 3 14.97 -5.97 -28.88
CA THR A 3 14.17 -5.22 -27.91
C THR A 3 14.53 -5.61 -26.49
N LYS A 4 14.59 -4.62 -25.58
CA LYS A 4 14.81 -4.76 -24.14
C LYS A 4 13.64 -4.10 -23.41
N THR A 5 12.87 -4.91 -22.69
CA THR A 5 11.68 -4.48 -21.95
C THR A 5 11.83 -4.82 -20.47
N LEU A 6 11.51 -3.87 -19.60
CA LEU A 6 11.44 -4.09 -18.15
C LEU A 6 10.03 -3.75 -17.64
N LEU A 7 9.33 -4.74 -17.11
CA LEU A 7 8.01 -4.56 -16.51
C LEU A 7 8.13 -4.68 -14.99
N ASN A 8 7.85 -3.60 -14.27
CA ASN A 8 7.96 -3.58 -12.82
C ASN A 8 6.59 -3.47 -12.17
N ILE A 9 6.35 -4.29 -11.16
CA ILE A 9 5.10 -4.34 -10.42
C ILE A 9 5.37 -3.94 -8.97
N LEU A 10 4.79 -2.83 -8.54
CA LEU A 10 4.84 -2.39 -7.16
C LEU A 10 3.66 -2.94 -6.37
N GLN A 11 3.93 -3.39 -5.16
CA GLN A 11 2.93 -3.84 -4.20
C GLN A 11 3.20 -3.20 -2.84
N LEU A 12 2.19 -3.04 -2.02
CA LEU A 12 2.33 -2.63 -0.64
C LEU A 12 2.99 -3.72 0.20
N ALA A 13 4.15 -3.41 0.78
CA ALA A 13 4.85 -4.27 1.74
C ALA A 13 4.04 -4.51 3.02
N TYR A 14 3.16 -3.57 3.36
CA TYR A 14 2.24 -3.64 4.48
C TYR A 14 0.97 -2.85 4.17
N SER A 15 -0.15 -3.16 4.82
CA SER A 15 -1.40 -2.39 4.66
C SER A 15 -1.16 -0.89 4.94
N PRO A 16 -1.91 0.03 4.31
CA PRO A 16 -1.84 1.45 4.63
C PRO A 16 -1.93 1.69 6.14
N ILE A 17 -1.07 2.57 6.66
CA ILE A 17 -0.98 2.86 8.08
C ILE A 17 -1.31 4.34 8.29
N SER A 18 -2.34 4.64 9.08
CA SER A 18 -2.59 6.03 9.48
C SER A 18 -1.40 6.57 10.27
N ASN A 19 -1.20 7.88 10.29
CA ASN A 19 -0.13 8.47 11.09
C ASN A 19 -0.32 8.18 12.59
N TYR A 20 -1.57 8.12 13.05
CA TYR A 20 -1.89 7.69 14.41
C TYR A 20 -1.37 6.27 14.68
N ASP A 21 -1.73 5.31 13.84
CA ASP A 21 -1.31 3.91 14.00
C ASP A 21 0.21 3.77 13.89
N PHE A 22 0.83 4.49 12.94
CA PHE A 22 2.29 4.52 12.78
C PHE A 22 2.98 4.97 14.06
N ALA A 23 2.48 6.02 14.73
CA ALA A 23 3.04 6.48 15.99
C ALA A 23 2.98 5.43 17.11
N VAL A 24 1.98 4.55 17.08
CA VAL A 24 1.79 3.46 18.05
C VAL A 24 2.66 2.24 17.72
N ILE A 25 2.78 1.86 16.45
CA ILE A 25 3.34 0.56 16.03
C ILE A 25 4.76 0.63 15.45
N LYS A 26 5.34 1.81 15.26
CA LYS A 26 6.66 2.00 14.64
C LYS A 26 7.81 1.23 15.31
N ASP A 27 7.70 0.94 16.60
CA ASP A 27 8.71 0.23 17.39
C ASP A 27 8.48 -1.30 17.46
N ASP A 28 7.37 -1.79 16.90
CA ASP A 28 7.10 -3.22 16.77
C ASP A 28 8.06 -3.84 15.74
N LYS A 29 8.85 -4.84 16.17
CA LYS A 29 9.89 -5.44 15.34
C LYS A 29 9.34 -6.16 14.10
N LEU A 30 8.17 -6.80 14.20
CA LEU A 30 7.57 -7.52 13.09
C LEU A 30 7.04 -6.53 12.06
N ILE A 31 6.30 -5.52 12.51
CA ILE A 31 5.73 -4.50 11.63
C ILE A 31 6.85 -3.67 10.98
N LYS A 32 7.86 -3.29 11.76
CA LYS A 32 9.08 -2.63 11.24
C LYS A 32 9.78 -3.49 10.18
N GLY A 33 9.85 -4.81 10.39
CA GLY A 33 10.38 -5.75 9.40
C GLY A 33 9.64 -5.71 8.07
N TYR A 34 8.30 -5.60 8.07
CA TYR A 34 7.52 -5.44 6.84
C TYR A 34 7.72 -4.06 6.20
N MET A 35 7.69 -2.98 6.98
CA MET A 35 7.91 -1.63 6.46
C MET A 35 9.29 -1.48 5.81
N ASN A 36 10.32 -2.12 6.37
CA ASN A 36 11.69 -2.07 5.85
C ASN A 36 11.91 -2.86 4.55
N LYS A 37 10.95 -3.65 4.08
CA LYS A 37 10.99 -4.21 2.72
C LYS A 37 10.68 -3.16 1.66
N ALA A 38 9.97 -2.10 2.05
CA ALA A 38 9.59 -1.06 1.11
C ALA A 38 10.80 -0.25 0.65
N SER A 39 10.90 -0.09 -0.66
CA SER A 39 11.92 0.72 -1.31
C SER A 39 11.43 2.14 -1.58
N ILE A 40 10.10 2.31 -1.65
CA ILE A 40 9.41 3.57 -1.91
C ILE A 40 8.30 3.71 -0.87
N TYR A 41 8.02 4.93 -0.43
CA TYR A 41 6.85 5.25 0.36
C TYR A 41 6.12 6.45 -0.20
N ALA A 42 4.81 6.50 0.04
CA ALA A 42 4.01 7.68 -0.22
C ALA A 42 3.31 8.14 1.06
N ILE A 43 3.31 9.44 1.31
CA ILE A 43 2.45 10.07 2.31
C ILE A 43 1.20 10.52 1.56
N VAL A 44 0.06 10.04 2.03
CA VAL A 44 -1.23 10.22 1.37
C VAL A 44 -2.29 10.68 2.36
N GLN A 45 -3.43 11.15 1.86
CA GLN A 45 -4.61 11.43 2.67
C GLN A 45 -5.80 10.63 2.16
N ARG A 46 -6.58 10.10 3.10
CA ARG A 46 -7.83 9.38 2.84
C ARG A 46 -8.85 9.65 3.96
N PRO A 47 -10.17 9.57 3.72
CA PRO A 47 -11.14 9.72 4.79
C PRO A 47 -11.01 8.62 5.85
N VAL A 48 -11.40 8.90 7.09
CA VAL A 48 -11.35 7.92 8.18
C VAL A 48 -12.24 6.71 7.86
N LEU A 49 -11.72 5.50 8.12
CA LEU A 49 -12.44 4.24 8.05
C LEU A 49 -12.70 3.78 9.48
N THR A 50 -13.88 3.22 9.71
CA THR A 50 -14.29 2.70 11.03
C THR A 50 -15.02 1.38 10.89
N PHE A 51 -14.91 0.54 11.91
CA PHE A 51 -15.87 -0.54 12.11
C PHE A 51 -17.14 0.02 12.77
N GLN A 52 -18.27 -0.35 12.21
CA GLN A 52 -19.61 -0.09 12.72
C GLN A 52 -20.32 -1.43 12.92
N ASN A 53 -21.35 -1.47 13.77
CA ASN A 53 -22.11 -2.69 14.04
C ASN A 53 -21.20 -3.90 14.34
N LEU A 54 -20.09 -3.66 15.05
CA LEU A 54 -19.14 -4.72 15.40
C LEU A 54 -19.78 -5.55 16.51
N ASP A 55 -20.15 -6.80 16.21
CA ASP A 55 -20.88 -7.70 17.11
C ASP A 55 -20.31 -9.12 17.04
N VAL A 56 -20.61 -9.95 18.05
CA VAL A 56 -20.31 -11.38 18.06
C VAL A 56 -21.56 -12.14 17.69
N ASP A 57 -21.53 -12.81 16.54
CA ASP A 57 -22.54 -13.80 16.17
C ASP A 57 -22.35 -15.07 17.02
N LYS A 58 -23.29 -15.29 17.94
CA LYS A 58 -23.31 -16.42 18.88
C LYS A 58 -24.23 -17.56 18.43
N THR A 59 -24.73 -17.54 17.19
CA THR A 59 -25.59 -18.61 16.66
C THR A 59 -24.91 -19.97 16.70
N ASN A 60 -23.58 -20.01 16.55
CA ASN A 60 -22.75 -21.19 16.82
C ASN A 60 -21.77 -20.92 17.97
N PRO A 61 -22.10 -21.30 19.22
CA PRO A 61 -21.23 -21.05 20.38
C PRO A 61 -19.86 -21.73 20.33
N ILE A 62 -19.68 -22.77 19.49
CA ILE A 62 -18.43 -23.53 19.37
C ILE A 62 -17.49 -22.89 18.33
N ASP A 63 -18.02 -22.05 17.44
CA ASP A 63 -17.28 -21.38 16.39
C ASP A 63 -17.92 -20.02 16.07
N PRO A 64 -17.84 -19.06 17.01
CA PRO A 64 -18.45 -17.75 16.83
C PRO A 64 -17.67 -16.92 15.79
N PHE A 65 -18.39 -16.00 15.16
CA PHE A 65 -17.83 -15.03 14.22
C PHE A 65 -18.02 -13.63 14.77
N LEU A 66 -17.12 -12.72 14.42
CA LEU A 66 -17.41 -11.30 14.48
C LEU A 66 -18.12 -10.86 13.21
N THR A 67 -19.25 -10.19 13.36
CA THR A 67 -19.92 -9.46 12.28
C THR A 67 -19.56 -7.99 12.39
N PHE A 68 -19.39 -7.32 11.25
CA PHE A 68 -19.05 -5.90 11.23
C PHE A 68 -19.48 -5.25 9.92
N GLU A 69 -19.51 -3.92 9.95
CA GLU A 69 -19.55 -3.07 8.77
C GLU A 69 -18.29 -2.19 8.75
N ILE A 70 -17.73 -1.94 7.57
CA ILE A 70 -16.67 -0.95 7.37
C ILE A 70 -17.29 0.24 6.66
N HIS A 71 -17.22 1.39 7.33
CA HIS A 71 -17.69 2.67 6.83
C HIS A 71 -16.50 3.58 6.59
N GLN A 72 -16.54 4.36 5.52
CA GLN A 72 -15.59 5.43 5.24
C GLN A 72 -16.33 6.76 5.22
N GLN A 73 -15.83 7.76 5.93
CA GLN A 73 -16.51 9.05 6.01
C GLN A 73 -16.61 9.71 4.62
N GLY A 74 -17.81 10.18 4.28
CA GLY A 74 -18.09 10.78 2.97
C GLY A 74 -18.32 9.78 1.83
N ASN A 75 -18.14 8.48 2.08
CA ASN A 75 -18.44 7.41 1.13
C ASN A 75 -19.80 6.76 1.48
N LYS A 76 -20.62 6.47 0.47
CA LYS A 76 -21.93 5.82 0.63
C LYS A 76 -21.83 4.29 0.65
N GLU A 77 -20.74 3.75 0.12
CA GLU A 77 -20.50 2.32 0.10
C GLU A 77 -20.17 1.84 1.52
N ILE A 78 -20.86 0.77 1.92
CA ILE A 78 -20.65 0.08 3.18
C ILE A 78 -20.17 -1.32 2.84
N LEU A 79 -19.05 -1.73 3.41
CA LEU A 79 -18.62 -3.12 3.32
C LEU A 79 -19.17 -3.87 4.52
N THR A 80 -19.84 -4.99 4.30
CA THR A 80 -20.30 -5.87 5.38
C THR A 80 -19.38 -7.08 5.46
N GLY A 81 -19.03 -7.56 6.65
CA GLY A 81 -18.14 -8.70 6.75
C GLY A 81 -18.34 -9.58 7.96
N ARG A 82 -17.69 -10.74 7.89
CA ARG A 82 -17.67 -11.77 8.94
C ARG A 82 -16.25 -12.27 9.12
N LEU A 83 -15.72 -12.15 10.32
CA LEU A 83 -14.38 -12.60 10.69
C LEU A 83 -14.50 -13.78 11.63
N ARG A 84 -13.87 -14.90 11.30
CA ARG A 84 -13.79 -16.04 12.23
C ARG A 84 -12.90 -15.68 13.41
N ILE A 85 -13.37 -15.88 14.63
CA ILE A 85 -12.59 -15.50 15.83
C ILE A 85 -11.42 -16.46 16.03
N TYR A 86 -11.67 -17.77 15.91
CA TYR A 86 -10.67 -18.80 16.14
C TYR A 86 -9.99 -19.20 14.83
N GLN A 87 -8.73 -18.81 14.68
CA GLN A 87 -7.91 -19.13 13.52
C GLN A 87 -6.45 -19.39 13.92
N ARG A 88 -5.87 -20.46 13.37
CA ARG A 88 -4.50 -20.90 13.69
C ARG A 88 -3.41 -20.01 13.09
N ASN A 89 -3.67 -19.46 11.91
CA ASN A 89 -2.78 -18.56 11.15
C ASN A 89 -2.30 -17.34 11.96
N PHE A 90 -3.11 -16.80 12.88
CA PHE A 90 -2.69 -15.72 13.78
C PHE A 90 -2.65 -16.15 15.25
N GLY A 91 -2.83 -17.43 15.57
CA GLY A 91 -2.63 -17.96 16.92
C GLY A 91 -3.82 -17.79 17.86
N ALA A 92 -5.04 -17.70 17.34
CA ALA A 92 -6.28 -17.76 18.13
C ALA A 92 -6.87 -19.18 18.10
N ASP A 93 -6.38 -20.05 18.97
CA ASP A 93 -6.88 -21.43 19.07
C ASP A 93 -8.18 -21.51 19.90
N LYS A 94 -9.06 -22.46 19.55
CA LYS A 94 -10.35 -22.70 20.25
C LYS A 94 -10.19 -23.04 21.73
N ASP A 95 -9.04 -23.63 22.08
CA ASP A 95 -8.73 -24.03 23.47
C ASP A 95 -8.29 -22.84 24.34
N GLN A 96 -8.16 -21.64 23.75
CA GLN A 96 -7.75 -20.43 24.43
C GLN A 96 -8.93 -19.47 24.55
N GLY A 97 -9.12 -18.89 25.74
CA GLY A 97 -10.02 -17.75 25.90
C GLY A 97 -9.50 -16.55 25.11
N ILE A 98 -10.35 -15.98 24.25
CA ILE A 98 -10.04 -14.78 23.47
C ILE A 98 -10.82 -13.59 24.05
N TYR A 99 -10.10 -12.51 24.32
CA TYR A 99 -10.65 -11.21 24.66
C TYR A 99 -10.53 -10.28 23.46
N ILE A 100 -11.51 -9.40 23.30
CA ILE A 100 -11.53 -8.40 22.24
C ILE A 100 -11.40 -7.04 22.91
N ALA A 101 -10.28 -6.36 22.67
CA ALA A 101 -10.08 -4.98 23.11
C ALA A 101 -10.39 -4.04 21.94
N VAL A 102 -11.16 -2.99 22.21
CA VAL A 102 -11.71 -2.10 21.18
C VAL A 102 -11.18 -0.69 21.39
N THR A 103 -10.75 -0.04 20.32
CA THR A 103 -10.32 1.37 20.32
C THR A 103 -11.29 2.17 19.47
N HIS A 104 -11.84 3.25 20.02
CA HIS A 104 -12.74 4.15 19.27
C HIS A 104 -12.00 5.31 18.62
N THR A 105 -12.54 5.82 17.52
CA THR A 105 -12.09 7.08 16.92
C THR A 105 -12.39 8.25 17.84
N TYR A 106 -11.72 9.38 17.62
CA TYR A 106 -12.11 10.64 18.25
C TYR A 106 -13.40 11.18 17.59
N PRO A 107 -14.33 11.78 18.36
CA PRO A 107 -14.39 11.79 19.82
C PRO A 107 -14.80 10.43 20.39
N LYS A 108 -14.25 10.08 21.55
CA LYS A 108 -14.61 8.82 22.23
C LYS A 108 -16.11 8.82 22.59
N PRO A 109 -16.80 7.67 22.48
CA PRO A 109 -18.16 7.53 22.98
C PRO A 109 -18.22 7.82 24.49
N ASN A 110 -19.34 8.37 24.96
CA ASN A 110 -19.60 8.63 26.38
C ASN A 110 -20.22 7.41 27.11
N ASP A 111 -19.92 6.19 26.65
CA ASP A 111 -20.58 4.99 27.19
C ASP A 111 -19.99 4.61 28.54
N GLU A 112 -20.84 4.60 29.58
CA GLU A 112 -20.44 4.22 30.95
C GLU A 112 -20.11 2.72 31.05
N GLU A 113 -20.75 1.86 30.24
CA GLU A 113 -20.45 0.43 30.11
C GLU A 113 -20.50 -0.01 28.63
N PRO A 114 -19.34 -0.12 27.96
CA PRO A 114 -19.27 -0.53 26.57
C PRO A 114 -19.72 -1.99 26.42
N SER A 115 -20.72 -2.25 25.58
CA SER A 115 -21.16 -3.61 25.24
C SER A 115 -21.43 -3.74 23.73
N PHE A 116 -21.39 -4.97 23.24
CA PHE A 116 -21.74 -5.25 21.85
C PHE A 116 -23.22 -4.88 21.56
N PRO A 117 -23.53 -4.37 20.35
CA PRO A 117 -22.61 -4.05 19.26
C PRO A 117 -21.84 -2.73 19.48
N PHE A 118 -20.57 -2.69 19.07
CA PHE A 118 -19.75 -1.48 19.11
C PHE A 118 -19.85 -0.65 17.82
N PHE A 119 -19.77 0.66 17.99
CA PHE A 119 -19.82 1.66 16.91
C PHE A 119 -18.59 2.57 16.95
N ASN A 120 -18.27 3.19 15.80
CA ASN A 120 -17.14 4.12 15.65
C ASN A 120 -15.82 3.54 16.16
N VAL A 121 -15.57 2.27 15.84
CA VAL A 121 -14.37 1.55 16.26
C VAL A 121 -13.26 1.82 15.24
N ALA A 122 -12.16 2.42 15.70
CA ALA A 122 -10.96 2.69 14.89
C ALA A 122 -10.19 1.40 14.61
N ASN A 123 -10.04 0.55 15.62
CA ASN A 123 -9.37 -0.73 15.54
C ASN A 123 -9.77 -1.63 16.71
N PHE A 124 -9.49 -2.92 16.59
CA PHE A 124 -9.60 -3.87 17.70
C PHE A 124 -8.40 -4.81 17.75
N ILE A 125 -8.20 -5.42 18.91
CA ILE A 125 -7.13 -6.38 19.16
C ILE A 125 -7.74 -7.67 19.70
N PHE A 126 -7.39 -8.80 19.10
CA PHE A 126 -7.58 -10.10 19.75
C PHE A 126 -6.45 -10.35 20.74
N LYS A 127 -6.81 -10.73 21.95
CA LYS A 127 -5.88 -10.99 23.05
C LYS A 127 -6.17 -12.36 23.64
N THR A 128 -5.11 -13.11 23.93
CA THR A 128 -5.18 -14.27 24.82
C THR A 128 -4.84 -13.81 26.24
N ALA A 129 -4.93 -14.72 27.21
CA ALA A 129 -4.44 -14.46 28.57
C ALA A 129 -2.92 -14.13 28.63
N LYS A 130 -2.14 -14.45 27.58
CA LYS A 130 -0.68 -14.33 27.59
C LYS A 130 -0.14 -13.17 26.76
N GLN A 131 -0.81 -12.85 25.66
CA GLN A 131 -0.30 -11.87 24.69
C GLN A 131 -1.39 -11.37 23.75
N ASP A 132 -1.09 -10.24 23.11
CA ASP A 132 -1.82 -9.74 21.96
C ASP A 132 -1.55 -10.66 20.77
N VAL A 133 -2.62 -11.00 20.05
CA VAL A 133 -2.64 -11.99 18.97
C VAL A 133 -2.57 -11.29 17.62
N ILE A 134 -3.53 -10.40 17.38
CA ILE A 134 -3.58 -9.62 16.15
C ILE A 134 -4.30 -8.29 16.41
N TRP A 135 -3.70 -7.21 15.93
CA TRP A 135 -4.29 -5.88 15.84
C TRP A 135 -4.85 -5.65 14.44
N LEU A 136 -6.11 -5.22 14.36
CA LEU A 136 -6.87 -5.05 13.12
C LEU A 136 -7.54 -3.67 13.09
N SER A 137 -7.12 -2.85 12.12
CA SER A 137 -7.87 -1.70 11.63
C SER A 137 -8.73 -2.10 10.42
N PRO A 138 -9.72 -1.28 10.00
CA PRO A 138 -10.52 -1.58 8.81
C PRO A 138 -9.69 -1.80 7.55
N GLU A 139 -8.71 -0.92 7.29
CA GLU A 139 -7.83 -1.08 6.12
C GLU A 139 -6.99 -2.36 6.24
N LYS A 140 -6.40 -2.63 7.41
CA LYS A 140 -5.62 -3.85 7.60
C LYS A 140 -6.45 -5.11 7.37
N LEU A 141 -7.71 -5.10 7.82
CA LEU A 141 -8.64 -6.22 7.59
C LEU A 141 -8.97 -6.41 6.10
N ILE A 142 -9.20 -5.32 5.37
CA ILE A 142 -9.41 -5.36 3.91
C ILE A 142 -8.18 -5.97 3.22
N TYR A 143 -6.96 -5.57 3.59
CA TYR A 143 -5.76 -6.14 3.00
C TYR A 143 -5.53 -7.60 3.39
N HIS A 144 -5.91 -8.02 4.59
CA HIS A 144 -5.89 -9.43 4.97
C HIS A 144 -6.86 -10.28 4.13
N TYR A 145 -8.06 -9.74 3.85
CA TYR A 145 -9.04 -10.34 2.94
C TYR A 145 -8.51 -10.44 1.51
N LEU A 146 -8.00 -9.33 0.95
CA LEU A 146 -7.49 -9.29 -0.43
C LEU A 146 -6.30 -10.22 -0.67
N ARG A 147 -5.56 -10.57 0.39
CA ARG A 147 -4.37 -11.44 0.34
C ARG A 147 -4.65 -12.87 0.81
N ASP A 148 -5.90 -13.19 1.16
CA ASP A 148 -6.30 -14.50 1.70
C ASP A 148 -5.41 -14.98 2.86
N THR A 149 -5.06 -14.04 3.76
CA THR A 149 -4.16 -14.33 4.89
C THR A 149 -4.92 -14.69 6.17
N ILE A 150 -6.21 -14.34 6.23
CA ILE A 150 -7.11 -14.72 7.33
C ILE A 150 -8.49 -15.11 6.80
N GLU A 151 -9.18 -15.97 7.55
CA GLU A 151 -10.56 -16.39 7.30
C GLU A 151 -11.53 -15.24 7.61
N VAL A 152 -11.77 -14.39 6.62
CA VAL A 152 -12.73 -13.29 6.68
C VAL A 152 -13.50 -13.20 5.37
N ASP A 153 -14.81 -13.00 5.45
CA ASP A 153 -15.64 -12.65 4.30
C ASP A 153 -15.90 -11.14 4.32
N ILE A 154 -15.72 -10.46 3.18
CA ILE A 154 -16.09 -9.06 3.00
C ILE A 154 -16.93 -8.91 1.72
N PHE A 155 -18.11 -8.31 1.85
CA PHE A 155 -19.03 -8.04 0.77
C PHE A 155 -19.20 -6.53 0.58
N GLY A 156 -19.17 -6.07 -0.67
CA GLY A 156 -19.30 -4.66 -1.05
C GLY A 156 -18.20 -4.21 -2.03
N ASN A 157 -18.22 -2.93 -2.40
CA ASN A 157 -17.31 -2.39 -3.41
C ASN A 157 -16.02 -1.83 -2.80
N ILE A 158 -15.06 -2.71 -2.50
CA ILE A 158 -13.77 -2.39 -1.85
C ILE A 158 -13.00 -1.26 -2.55
N PRO A 159 -12.80 -1.25 -3.88
CA PRO A 159 -11.99 -0.22 -4.55
C PRO A 159 -12.43 1.22 -4.27
N THR A 160 -13.71 1.45 -3.95
CA THR A 160 -14.21 2.79 -3.62
C THR A 160 -13.65 3.33 -2.30
N LEU A 161 -13.25 2.46 -1.37
CA LEU A 161 -12.66 2.85 -0.08
C LEU A 161 -11.14 3.02 -0.15
N LEU A 162 -10.48 2.44 -1.16
CA LEU A 162 -9.02 2.42 -1.30
C LEU A 162 -8.49 3.54 -2.23
N LYS A 163 -9.00 4.77 -2.02
CA LYS A 163 -8.59 5.96 -2.77
C LYS A 163 -7.75 6.89 -1.90
N TYR A 164 -6.59 7.29 -2.40
CA TYR A 164 -5.57 8.00 -1.63
C TYR A 164 -5.09 9.24 -2.38
N GLN A 165 -5.28 10.43 -1.79
CA GLN A 165 -4.71 11.67 -2.31
C GLN A 165 -3.20 11.69 -2.01
N VAL A 166 -2.36 11.72 -3.05
CA VAL A 166 -0.91 11.69 -2.87
C VAL A 166 -0.38 13.09 -2.54
N TYR A 167 0.39 13.18 -1.45
CA TYR A 167 1.04 14.42 -1.02
C TYR A 167 2.56 14.39 -1.13
N TYR A 168 3.16 13.22 -0.94
CA TYR A 168 4.59 13.04 -1.05
C TYR A 168 4.92 11.62 -1.51
N VAL A 169 5.99 11.48 -2.29
CA VAL A 169 6.62 10.21 -2.63
C VAL A 169 8.11 10.31 -2.29
N GLY A 170 8.68 9.28 -1.68
CA GLY A 170 10.11 9.21 -1.41
C GLY A 170 10.64 7.80 -1.39
N LYS A 171 11.96 7.66 -1.50
CA LYS A 171 12.68 6.38 -1.40
C LYS A 171 13.23 6.07 0.00
N SER A 172 13.54 4.80 0.23
CA SER A 172 14.22 4.31 1.45
C SER A 172 15.44 3.41 1.18
N THR A 173 16.13 3.58 0.05
CA THR A 173 17.20 2.65 -0.39
C THR A 173 18.49 2.63 0.44
N GLU A 174 18.69 3.58 1.35
CA GLU A 174 19.97 3.74 2.09
C GLU A 174 19.81 3.84 3.61
N GLN A 175 18.60 4.09 4.09
CA GLN A 175 18.28 4.30 5.49
C GLN A 175 17.01 3.55 5.84
N ASP A 176 16.90 3.14 7.10
CA ASP A 176 15.70 2.55 7.67
C ASP A 176 14.49 3.49 7.48
N ILE A 177 13.38 2.97 6.98
CA ILE A 177 12.25 3.83 6.59
C ILE A 177 11.59 4.49 7.80
N VAL A 178 11.62 3.83 8.95
CA VAL A 178 11.07 4.37 10.21
C VAL A 178 11.95 5.50 10.70
N GLU A 179 13.27 5.32 10.70
CA GLU A 179 14.22 6.40 11.00
C GLU A 179 14.05 7.59 10.06
N ARG A 180 13.81 7.31 8.77
CA ARG A 180 13.55 8.35 7.78
C ARG A 180 12.26 9.12 8.08
N LEU A 181 11.16 8.42 8.32
CA LEU A 181 9.85 9.03 8.59
C LEU A 181 9.81 9.77 9.93
N THR A 182 10.58 9.33 10.92
CA THR A 182 10.64 9.96 12.25
C THR A 182 11.66 11.09 12.33
N GLY A 183 12.75 11.02 11.55
CA GLY A 183 13.82 12.02 11.55
C GLY A 183 13.63 13.16 10.54
N HIS A 184 12.83 12.97 9.48
CA HIS A 184 12.61 13.99 8.46
C HIS A 184 11.40 14.88 8.71
N SER A 185 11.51 16.16 8.31
CA SER A 185 10.45 17.15 8.49
C SER A 185 9.21 16.90 7.62
N HIS A 186 9.30 16.18 6.51
CA HIS A 186 8.21 16.11 5.52
C HIS A 186 6.88 15.59 6.10
N LEU A 187 6.91 14.52 6.90
CA LEU A 187 5.69 14.00 7.52
C LEU A 187 5.10 15.02 8.52
N GLN A 188 5.95 15.66 9.33
CA GLN A 188 5.53 16.69 10.29
C GLN A 188 5.01 17.95 9.60
N ASP A 189 5.64 18.36 8.50
CA ASP A 189 5.23 19.49 7.66
C ASP A 189 3.85 19.23 7.07
N ILE A 190 3.61 18.03 6.52
CA ILE A 190 2.31 17.62 5.97
C ILE A 190 1.24 17.61 7.06
N LEU A 191 1.53 17.01 8.22
CA LEU A 191 0.59 16.99 9.35
C LEU A 191 0.25 18.39 9.87
N SER A 192 1.15 19.36 9.70
CA SER A 192 0.97 20.76 10.13
C SER A 192 0.25 21.61 9.10
N LEU A 193 0.41 21.32 7.81
CA LEU A 193 -0.10 22.13 6.71
C LEU A 193 -1.44 21.64 6.17
N GLU A 194 -1.66 20.33 6.15
CA GLU A 194 -2.86 19.73 5.58
C GLU A 194 -4.02 19.74 6.58
N ARG A 195 -5.22 19.97 6.05
CA ARG A 195 -6.45 20.02 6.83
C ARG A 195 -7.18 18.69 6.75
N PRO A 196 -7.97 18.33 7.77
CA PRO A 196 -8.87 17.19 7.66
C PRO A 196 -9.85 17.38 6.50
N LEU A 197 -10.12 16.31 5.77
CA LEU A 197 -11.09 16.23 4.69
C LEU A 197 -12.51 16.45 5.23
N HIS A 198 -12.78 16.04 6.46
CA HIS A 198 -14.08 16.14 7.07
C HIS A 198 -14.07 16.86 8.42
N TYR A 199 -15.21 17.42 8.78
CA TYR A 199 -15.39 18.03 10.10
C TYR A 199 -15.38 16.95 11.20
N GLY A 200 -14.67 17.22 12.29
CA GLY A 200 -14.61 16.36 13.47
C GLY A 200 -13.49 15.31 13.47
N THR A 201 -12.75 15.16 12.37
CA THR A 201 -11.56 14.29 12.29
C THR A 201 -10.27 15.06 12.53
N LEU A 202 -9.20 14.33 12.88
CA LEU A 202 -7.86 14.88 13.03
C LEU A 202 -7.02 14.54 11.79
N PRO A 203 -6.06 15.40 11.38
CA PRO A 203 -5.16 15.09 10.27
C PRO A 203 -4.41 13.77 10.49
N THR A 204 -4.07 13.44 11.74
CA THR A 204 -3.35 12.20 12.06
C THR A 204 -4.14 10.91 11.78
N ASP A 205 -5.46 10.98 11.68
CA ASP A 205 -6.32 9.84 11.40
C ASP A 205 -6.55 9.64 9.89
N GLU A 206 -6.35 10.71 9.10
CA GLU A 206 -6.58 10.73 7.65
C GLU A 206 -5.29 10.66 6.83
N ILE A 207 -4.20 11.23 7.35
CA ILE A 207 -2.88 11.08 6.76
C ILE A 207 -2.43 9.65 6.99
N ALA A 208 -2.12 8.96 5.91
CA ALA A 208 -1.64 7.59 5.92
C ALA A 208 -0.32 7.47 5.15
N ILE A 209 0.39 6.38 5.42
CA ILE A 209 1.66 6.05 4.79
C ILE A 209 1.47 4.74 4.03
N LEU A 210 1.83 4.77 2.75
CA LEU A 210 1.88 3.63 1.87
C LEU A 210 3.33 3.20 1.72
N PHE A 211 3.61 1.91 1.93
CA PHE A 211 4.95 1.33 1.88
C PHE A 211 5.02 0.39 0.68
N PHE A 212 5.72 0.76 -0.39
CA PHE A 212 5.80 -0.02 -1.62
C PHE A 212 7.11 -0.81 -1.74
N GLU A 213 6.98 -2.11 -2.00
CA GLU A 213 8.02 -3.01 -2.45
C GLU A 213 7.78 -3.43 -3.90
N PHE A 214 8.80 -3.98 -4.56
CA PHE A 214 8.64 -4.58 -5.88
C PHE A 214 8.25 -6.04 -5.69
N GLN A 215 7.08 -6.40 -6.21
CA GLN A 215 6.62 -7.77 -6.20
C GLN A 215 7.40 -8.59 -7.24
N GLU A 216 7.48 -8.06 -8.47
CA GLU A 216 8.15 -8.70 -9.61
C GLU A 216 8.74 -7.65 -10.56
N ASN A 217 9.90 -7.98 -11.14
CA ASN A 217 10.60 -7.20 -12.16
C ASN A 217 10.90 -8.12 -13.36
N PHE A 218 10.06 -8.06 -14.40
CA PHE A 218 10.20 -8.91 -15.58
C PHE A 218 11.11 -8.26 -16.63
N ASN A 219 12.25 -8.90 -16.87
CA ASN A 219 13.14 -8.57 -17.98
C ASN A 219 12.75 -9.42 -19.20
N ILE A 220 12.32 -8.78 -20.27
CA ILE A 220 11.99 -9.43 -21.55
C ILE A 220 12.95 -8.88 -22.60
N ALA A 221 13.69 -9.76 -23.26
CA ALA A 221 14.55 -9.40 -24.36
C ALA A 221 14.29 -10.26 -25.59
N SER A 222 14.34 -9.66 -26.78
CA SER A 222 14.28 -10.36 -28.06
C SER A 222 15.50 -10.01 -28.91
N VAL A 223 16.08 -11.01 -29.56
CA VAL A 223 17.20 -10.85 -30.50
C VAL A 223 16.65 -10.77 -31.93
N GLY A 224 17.14 -9.83 -32.72
CA GLY A 224 16.91 -9.75 -34.16
C GLY A 224 18.08 -10.32 -34.96
N GLU A 225 17.81 -10.81 -36.16
CA GLU A 225 18.83 -11.39 -37.06
C GLU A 225 19.91 -10.40 -37.53
N GLU A 226 19.67 -9.09 -37.35
CA GLU A 226 20.56 -8.00 -37.75
C GLU A 226 21.44 -7.46 -36.61
N ASP A 227 21.32 -8.00 -35.39
CA ASP A 227 22.02 -7.51 -34.21
C ASP A 227 23.51 -7.95 -34.21
N GLY A 228 24.40 -7.11 -33.67
CA GLY A 228 25.84 -7.39 -33.60
C GLY A 228 26.22 -8.42 -32.53
N GLU A 229 27.45 -8.96 -32.60
CA GLU A 229 27.94 -9.96 -31.63
C GLU A 229 27.90 -9.47 -30.17
N GLU A 230 28.21 -8.19 -29.91
CA GLU A 230 28.16 -7.59 -28.56
C GLU A 230 26.73 -7.51 -28.01
N GLU A 231 25.77 -7.07 -28.82
CA GLU A 231 24.34 -6.98 -28.43
C GLU A 231 23.76 -8.37 -28.15
N MET A 232 24.16 -9.35 -28.97
CA MET A 232 23.78 -10.76 -28.79
C MET A 232 24.35 -11.32 -27.48
N GLN A 233 25.61 -11.01 -27.15
CA GLN A 233 26.24 -11.44 -25.91
C GLN A 233 25.58 -10.82 -24.68
N GLU A 234 25.26 -9.52 -24.69
CA GLU A 234 24.52 -8.86 -23.60
C GLU A 234 23.14 -9.50 -23.37
N MET A 235 22.44 -9.85 -24.44
CA MET A 235 21.13 -10.49 -24.35
C MET A 235 21.23 -11.93 -23.83
N VAL A 236 22.24 -12.68 -24.26
CA VAL A 236 22.54 -14.01 -23.71
C VAL A 236 22.83 -13.90 -22.21
N ASP A 237 23.60 -12.92 -21.79
CA ASP A 237 23.94 -12.75 -20.37
C ASP A 237 22.72 -12.32 -19.54
N LEU A 238 21.80 -11.52 -20.09
CA LEU A 238 20.52 -11.20 -19.44
C LEU A 238 19.62 -12.44 -19.31
N ILE A 239 19.48 -13.23 -20.37
CA ILE A 239 18.68 -14.48 -20.38
C ILE A 239 19.26 -15.52 -19.42
N MET A 240 20.58 -15.61 -19.35
CA MET A 240 21.31 -16.54 -18.47
C MET A 240 21.41 -16.02 -17.03
N GLY A 241 20.84 -14.85 -16.71
CA GLY A 241 20.88 -14.23 -15.38
C GLY A 241 22.28 -13.81 -14.92
N ARG A 242 23.22 -13.62 -15.85
CA ARG A 242 24.61 -13.21 -15.61
C ARG A 242 24.76 -11.70 -15.49
N THR A 243 23.85 -10.96 -16.10
CA THR A 243 23.68 -9.52 -15.93
C THR A 243 22.28 -9.25 -15.40
N SER A 244 22.19 -8.55 -14.27
CA SER A 244 20.93 -8.05 -13.72
C SER A 244 21.00 -6.53 -13.64
N ILE A 245 19.88 -5.87 -13.92
CA ILE A 245 19.71 -4.47 -13.58
C ILE A 245 19.75 -4.38 -12.05
N ASP A 246 20.53 -3.44 -11.51
CA ASP A 246 20.62 -3.21 -10.08
C ASP A 246 19.26 -2.76 -9.52
N ASP A 247 18.75 -3.48 -8.53
CA ASP A 247 17.46 -3.18 -7.88
C ASP A 247 17.43 -1.74 -7.38
N LYS A 248 18.55 -1.23 -6.84
CA LYS A 248 18.65 0.17 -6.41
C LYS A 248 18.38 1.13 -7.56
N ALA A 249 18.87 0.86 -8.77
CA ALA A 249 18.59 1.70 -9.94
C ALA A 249 17.10 1.65 -10.33
N ILE A 250 16.45 0.48 -10.24
CA ILE A 250 15.00 0.33 -10.48
C ILE A 250 14.21 1.18 -9.48
N TYR A 251 14.57 1.13 -8.20
CA TYR A 251 13.90 1.86 -7.12
C TYR A 251 14.04 3.38 -7.30
N LEU A 252 15.26 3.82 -7.61
CA LEU A 252 15.57 5.21 -7.89
C LEU A 252 14.86 5.74 -9.12
N ASP A 253 14.63 4.90 -10.12
CA ASP A 253 13.92 5.30 -11.35
C ASP A 253 12.40 5.35 -11.12
N ALA A 254 11.84 4.36 -10.43
CA ALA A 254 10.43 4.32 -10.06
C ALA A 254 10.00 5.51 -9.17
N GLU A 255 10.83 5.91 -8.20
CA GLU A 255 10.61 7.14 -7.42
C GLU A 255 10.45 8.35 -8.34
N LYS A 256 11.35 8.51 -9.32
CA LYS A 256 11.32 9.62 -10.27
C LYS A 256 10.10 9.56 -11.18
N ALA A 257 9.75 8.36 -11.66
CA ALA A 257 8.56 8.13 -12.48
C ALA A 257 7.28 8.55 -11.73
N LEU A 258 7.11 8.07 -10.50
CA LEU A 258 5.96 8.41 -9.65
C LEU A 258 5.91 9.91 -9.35
N ILE A 259 7.02 10.53 -8.98
CA ILE A 259 7.04 11.97 -8.69
C ILE A 259 6.75 12.81 -9.94
N ASN A 260 7.32 12.46 -11.08
CA ASN A 260 7.11 13.21 -12.33
C ASN A 260 5.65 13.14 -12.79
N VAL A 261 5.06 11.94 -12.70
CA VAL A 261 3.68 11.69 -13.13
C VAL A 261 2.66 12.27 -12.15
N LEU A 262 2.83 12.00 -10.85
CA LEU A 262 1.86 12.39 -9.82
C LEU A 262 2.02 13.84 -9.37
N LYS A 263 3.20 14.44 -9.57
CA LYS A 263 3.57 15.80 -9.13
C LYS A 263 3.08 16.14 -7.71
N PRO A 264 3.46 15.36 -6.68
CA PRO A 264 2.91 15.55 -5.35
C PRO A 264 3.26 16.93 -4.78
N LYS A 265 2.29 17.57 -4.12
CA LYS A 265 2.38 18.95 -3.61
C LYS A 265 3.61 19.21 -2.74
N HIS A 266 4.06 18.24 -1.96
CA HIS A 266 5.15 18.41 -0.99
C HIS A 266 6.51 17.88 -1.49
N ASN A 267 6.58 17.32 -2.70
CA ASN A 267 7.86 16.98 -3.33
C ASN A 267 8.52 18.25 -3.88
N ARG A 268 9.69 18.61 -3.33
CA ARG A 268 10.47 19.78 -3.81
C ARG A 268 11.12 19.55 -5.17
N GLN A 269 11.56 18.32 -5.43
CA GLN A 269 12.15 17.91 -6.70
C GLN A 269 11.11 17.16 -7.51
N LEU A 270 10.82 17.63 -8.73
CA LEU A 270 9.78 17.05 -9.61
C LEU A 270 10.34 16.26 -10.81
N TYR A 271 11.66 16.21 -10.95
CA TYR A 271 12.35 15.48 -12.03
C TYR A 271 11.84 15.82 -13.44
N ASN A 272 11.74 17.11 -13.79
CA ASN A 272 11.20 17.58 -15.08
C ASN A 272 11.90 17.01 -16.33
N ASN A 273 13.13 16.49 -16.20
CA ASN A 273 13.90 15.89 -17.29
C ASN A 273 13.78 14.35 -17.36
N TYR A 274 13.06 13.72 -16.42
CA TYR A 274 12.77 12.29 -16.46
C TYR A 274 12.05 11.95 -17.78
N PRO A 275 12.37 10.85 -18.49
CA PRO A 275 13.13 9.66 -18.04
C PRO A 275 14.66 9.77 -17.95
N LYS A 276 15.26 10.87 -18.40
CA LYS A 276 16.73 11.02 -18.37
C LYS A 276 17.24 11.18 -16.94
N SER A 277 17.97 10.19 -16.45
CA SER A 277 18.53 10.16 -15.10
C SER A 277 19.93 9.55 -15.08
N ALA A 278 20.78 9.98 -14.15
CA ALA A 278 22.16 9.46 -14.02
C ALA A 278 22.21 8.18 -13.17
N ASP A 279 21.30 8.08 -12.20
CA ASP A 279 21.22 7.05 -11.16
C ASP A 279 20.02 6.11 -11.34
N GLY A 280 19.18 6.33 -12.36
CA GLY A 280 18.08 5.45 -12.73
C GLY A 280 18.41 4.59 -13.95
N LEU A 281 17.37 4.26 -14.74
CA LEU A 281 17.43 3.23 -15.77
C LEU A 281 17.79 3.74 -17.17
N TYR A 282 17.95 5.05 -17.35
CA TYR A 282 18.21 5.65 -18.67
C TYR A 282 19.44 5.04 -19.39
N LYS A 283 20.50 4.72 -18.65
CA LYS A 283 21.73 4.11 -19.20
C LYS A 283 21.55 2.69 -19.76
N HIS A 284 20.45 2.01 -19.42
CA HIS A 284 20.18 0.64 -19.85
C HIS A 284 19.53 0.56 -21.23
N ASN A 285 19.24 1.71 -21.87
CA ASN A 285 18.70 1.80 -23.23
C ASN A 285 17.49 0.89 -23.47
N LEU A 286 16.57 0.85 -22.50
CA LEU A 286 15.35 0.06 -22.58
C LEU A 286 14.41 0.61 -23.66
N ASN A 287 13.85 -0.28 -24.48
CA ASN A 287 12.81 0.07 -25.45
C ASN A 287 11.47 0.34 -24.76
N LEU A 288 11.18 -0.42 -23.70
CA LEU A 288 9.96 -0.27 -22.92
C LEU A 288 10.27 -0.47 -21.44
N LEU A 289 9.81 0.45 -20.62
CA LEU A 289 9.87 0.39 -19.18
C LEU A 289 8.48 0.71 -18.63
N THR A 290 7.95 -0.16 -17.78
CA THR A 290 6.63 0.08 -17.16
C THR A 290 6.68 -0.03 -15.65
N TYR A 291 5.83 0.75 -14.98
CA TYR A 291 5.52 0.63 -13.57
C TYR A 291 4.00 0.51 -13.38
N SER A 292 3.56 -0.53 -12.69
CA SER A 292 2.14 -0.75 -12.34
C SER A 292 1.97 -1.05 -10.86
N LEU A 293 0.75 -0.87 -10.35
CA LEU A 293 0.38 -1.18 -8.96
C LEU A 293 -0.40 -2.49 -8.92
N TYR A 294 0.02 -3.43 -8.06
CA TYR A 294 -0.66 -4.70 -7.87
C TYR A 294 -1.89 -4.59 -6.97
N ASP A 295 -1.77 -3.91 -5.83
CA ASP A 295 -2.92 -3.79 -4.93
C ASP A 295 -4.03 -2.95 -5.57
N PRO A 296 -5.32 -3.29 -5.34
CA PRO A 296 -6.47 -2.61 -5.94
C PRO A 296 -6.76 -1.26 -5.26
N LEU A 297 -5.76 -0.39 -5.25
CA LEU A 297 -5.81 0.97 -4.72
C LEU A 297 -5.73 2.00 -5.84
N THR A 298 -6.23 3.20 -5.58
CA THR A 298 -6.16 4.33 -6.50
C THR A 298 -5.38 5.47 -5.86
N LEU A 299 -4.31 5.90 -6.53
CA LEU A 299 -3.53 7.08 -6.20
C LEU A 299 -4.12 8.29 -6.95
N MET A 300 -4.67 9.26 -6.23
CA MET A 300 -5.23 10.48 -6.77
C MET A 300 -4.19 11.62 -6.72
N TYR A 301 -4.15 12.43 -7.78
CA TYR A 301 -3.27 13.59 -7.91
C TYR A 301 -3.98 14.71 -8.69
N SER A 302 -3.33 15.87 -8.85
CA SER A 302 -4.00 17.06 -9.41
C SER A 302 -4.56 16.85 -10.82
N ASP A 303 -3.85 16.06 -11.63
CA ASP A 303 -4.10 15.91 -13.06
C ASP A 303 -4.74 14.55 -13.40
N GLY A 304 -5.17 13.77 -12.39
CA GLY A 304 -5.82 12.47 -12.60
C GLY A 304 -5.70 11.49 -11.44
N GLU A 305 -5.75 10.21 -11.77
CA GLU A 305 -5.58 9.10 -10.82
C GLU A 305 -4.76 7.97 -11.47
N ILE A 306 -4.20 7.05 -10.69
CA ILE A 306 -3.60 5.80 -11.17
C ILE A 306 -4.18 4.67 -10.33
N SER A 307 -4.81 3.69 -10.96
CA SER A 307 -5.40 2.55 -10.27
C SER A 307 -4.60 1.27 -10.48
N GLY A 308 -4.35 0.55 -9.39
CA GLY A 308 -3.82 -0.81 -9.42
C GLY A 308 -4.89 -1.87 -9.61
N ASP A 309 -4.47 -3.06 -9.98
CA ASP A 309 -5.33 -4.23 -10.12
C ASP A 309 -4.50 -5.52 -9.95
N PRO A 310 -4.94 -6.49 -9.13
CA PRO A 310 -4.27 -7.78 -9.00
C PRO A 310 -4.18 -8.55 -10.32
N ASN A 311 -5.10 -8.29 -11.24
CA ASN A 311 -4.95 -8.68 -12.62
C ASN A 311 -4.04 -7.66 -13.32
N TYR A 312 -2.78 -8.05 -13.57
CA TYR A 312 -1.76 -7.22 -14.23
C TYR A 312 -2.25 -6.52 -15.52
N LEU A 313 -3.19 -7.12 -16.24
CA LEU A 313 -3.77 -6.54 -17.44
C LEU A 313 -4.77 -5.41 -17.15
N GLY A 314 -5.34 -5.36 -15.96
CA GLY A 314 -6.36 -4.40 -15.52
C GLY A 314 -5.83 -3.14 -14.82
N ALA A 315 -4.52 -3.09 -14.52
CA ALA A 315 -3.89 -1.96 -13.84
C ALA A 315 -3.51 -0.84 -14.82
N ASP A 316 -3.61 0.41 -14.36
CA ASP A 316 -2.98 1.55 -15.03
C ASP A 316 -1.46 1.41 -14.97
N ARG A 317 -0.77 1.96 -15.97
CA ARG A 317 0.69 1.83 -16.10
C ARG A 317 1.34 3.16 -16.38
N ILE A 318 2.43 3.44 -15.69
CA ILE A 318 3.39 4.46 -16.12
C ILE A 318 4.27 3.80 -17.16
N VAL A 319 4.32 4.36 -18.37
CA VAL A 319 5.01 3.79 -19.52
C VAL A 319 6.10 4.75 -19.99
N ILE A 320 7.31 4.21 -20.16
CA ILE A 320 8.45 4.88 -20.77
C ILE A 320 8.86 4.10 -22.01
N GLU A 321 8.70 4.71 -23.18
CA GLU A 321 9.12 4.13 -24.46
C GLU A 321 10.38 4.81 -24.98
N ASN A 322 11.29 3.99 -25.50
CA ASN A 322 12.53 4.40 -26.16
C ASN A 322 13.31 5.46 -25.35
N GLY A 323 13.35 5.28 -24.02
CA GLY A 323 14.05 6.13 -23.06
C GLY A 323 13.60 7.61 -23.01
N SER A 324 12.47 7.98 -23.61
CA SER A 324 12.10 9.41 -23.75
C SER A 324 10.62 9.71 -23.73
N ASN A 325 9.76 8.84 -24.24
CA ASN A 325 8.32 9.07 -24.28
C ASN A 325 7.67 8.54 -22.99
N LEU A 326 7.24 9.44 -22.10
CA LEU A 326 6.59 9.12 -20.83
C LEU A 326 5.10 9.43 -20.89
N TYR A 327 4.26 8.45 -20.56
CA TYR A 327 2.81 8.65 -20.43
C TYR A 327 2.18 7.65 -19.45
N ILE A 328 0.93 7.90 -19.08
CA ILE A 328 0.12 6.93 -18.33
C ILE A 328 -0.77 6.19 -19.32
N GLU A 329 -0.60 4.88 -19.41
CA GLU A 329 -1.55 4.01 -20.09
C GLU A 329 -2.71 3.69 -19.13
N LYS A 330 -3.91 4.09 -19.54
CA LYS A 330 -5.14 3.86 -18.78
C LYS A 330 -5.79 2.55 -19.17
N PHE A 331 -6.07 1.69 -18.19
CA PHE A 331 -6.91 0.54 -18.45
C PHE A 331 -8.37 0.95 -18.57
N LYS A 332 -8.99 0.66 -19.72
CA LYS A 332 -10.42 0.87 -19.91
C LYS A 332 -11.17 -0.31 -19.29
N LYS A 333 -11.76 -0.07 -18.11
CA LYS A 333 -12.70 -1.00 -17.46
C LYS A 333 -14.00 -1.15 -18.25
#